data_AF-A0A2V7A3T7-F1
#
_entry.id   AF-A0A2V7A3T7-F1
#
_cell.length_a   1.000
_cell.length_b   1.000
_cell.length_c   1.000
_cell.angle_alpha   90.00
_cell.angle_beta   90.00
_cell.angle_gamma   90.00
#
_symmetry.space_group_name_H-M   'P 1'
#
loop_
_entity.id
_entity.type
_entity.pdbx_description
1 polymer ?
#
loop_
_entity_poly.entity_id
_entity_poly.type
_entity_poly.pdbx_seq_one_letter_code
_entity_poly.pdbx_strand_id
1 'polypeptide(L)' 'VDIGAIEFIHRRLVELRDAGKAVLLVSVELDEILALADRILVMHDGRIVGEVEQAAATERAIGLMMAGVTQAASGAARPA' A
#
# COMPACT_ATOMS: atom_id res chain seq x y z
N VAL A 1 -13.40 -13.70 -6.83
CA VAL A 1 -13.04 -14.61 -5.71
C VAL A 1 -14.21 -14.58 -4.73
N ASP A 2 -14.52 -15.69 -4.07
CA ASP A 2 -15.58 -15.72 -3.03
C ASP A 2 -15.24 -14.71 -1.92
N ILE A 3 -16.22 -13.91 -1.47
CA ILE A 3 -16.05 -12.88 -0.43
C ILE A 3 -15.45 -13.51 0.84
N GLY A 4 -15.89 -14.72 1.20
CA GLY A 4 -15.37 -15.42 2.38
C GLY A 4 -13.88 -15.80 2.27
N ALA A 5 -13.40 -16.09 1.06
CA ALA A 5 -11.99 -16.43 0.84
C ALA A 5 -11.09 -15.19 0.93
N ILE A 6 -11.55 -14.03 0.45
CA ILE A 6 -10.83 -12.75 0.55
C ILE A 6 -10.65 -12.36 2.02
N GLU A 7 -11.74 -12.36 2.80
CA GLU A 7 -11.67 -12.02 4.22
C GLU A 7 -10.75 -12.96 5.00
N PHE A 8 -10.74 -14.26 4.65
CA PHE A 8 -9.83 -15.23 5.26
C PHE A 8 -8.37 -14.87 4.99
N ILE A 9 -8.03 -14.52 3.74
CA ILE A 9 -6.67 -14.10 3.38
C ILE A 9 -6.30 -12.81 4.13
N HIS A 10 -7.18 -11.81 4.15
CA HIS A 10 -6.93 -10.54 4.83
C HIS A 10 -6.64 -10.73 6.32
N ARG A 11 -7.47 -11.52 7.02
CA ARG A 11 -7.23 -11.88 8.43
C ARG A 11 -5.87 -12.54 8.61
N ARG A 12 -5.49 -13.45 7.71
CA ARG A 12 -4.21 -14.15 7.81
C ARG A 12 -3.02 -13.22 7.59
N LEU A 13 -3.13 -12.24 6.68
CA LEU A 13 -2.09 -11.23 6.47
C LEU A 13 -1.91 -10.36 7.72
N VAL A 14 -3.00 -9.92 8.34
CA VAL A 14 -2.99 -9.16 9.60
C VAL A 14 -2.34 -9.96 10.72
N GLU A 15 -2.72 -11.22 10.93
CA GLU A 15 -2.10 -12.08 11.94
C GLU A 15 -0.59 -12.26 11.76
N LEU A 16 -0.12 -12.36 10.51
CA LEU A 16 1.31 -12.50 10.21
C LEU A 16 2.06 -11.20 10.51
N ARG A 17 1.50 -10.05 10.12
CA ARG A 17 2.04 -8.73 10.46
C ARG A 17 2.12 -8.55 11.98
N ASP A 18 1.04 -8.83 12.69
CA ASP A 18 0.95 -8.67 14.15
C ASP A 18 1.90 -9.63 14.89
N ALA A 19 2.23 -10.78 14.28
CA ALA A 19 3.28 -11.68 14.73
C ALA A 19 4.72 -11.19 14.41
N GLY A 20 4.88 -9.95 13.94
CA GLY A 20 6.17 -9.32 13.63
C GLY A 20 6.79 -9.75 12.31
N LYS A 21 6.02 -10.37 11.40
CA LYS A 21 6.54 -10.79 10.09
C LYS A 21 6.38 -9.67 9.07
N ALA A 22 7.39 -9.51 8.21
CA ALA A 22 7.29 -8.62 7.07
C ALA A 22 6.38 -9.22 5.98
N VAL A 23 5.43 -8.43 5.50
CA VAL A 23 4.50 -8.78 4.42
C VAL A 23 4.65 -7.75 3.30
N LEU A 24 4.91 -8.20 2.07
CA LEU A 24 4.82 -7.36 0.88
C LEU A 24 3.49 -7.66 0.19
N LEU A 25 2.56 -6.73 0.29
CA LEU A 25 1.27 -6.78 -0.40
C LEU A 25 1.35 -5.98 -1.70
N VAL A 26 0.93 -6.59 -2.81
CA VAL A 26 0.81 -5.93 -4.11
C VAL A 26 -0.62 -6.11 -4.58
N SER A 27 -1.36 -5.00 -4.66
CA SER A 27 -2.75 -4.99 -5.10
C SER A 27 -3.04 -3.73 -5.91
N VAL A 28 -4.07 -3.81 -6.75
CA VAL A 28 -4.66 -2.68 -7.47
C VAL A 28 -5.97 -2.22 -6.82
N GLU A 29 -6.47 -2.99 -5.84
CA GLU A 29 -7.69 -2.68 -5.08
C GLU A 29 -7.31 -1.79 -3.90
N LEU A 30 -7.68 -0.50 -3.98
CA LEU A 30 -7.26 0.49 -3.00
C LEU A 30 -7.83 0.24 -1.60
N ASP A 31 -9.06 -0.30 -1.50
CA ASP A 31 -9.67 -0.64 -0.22
C ASP A 31 -8.84 -1.68 0.56
N GLU A 32 -8.28 -2.67 -0.13
CA GLU A 32 -7.39 -3.66 0.45
C GLU A 32 -6.08 -3.02 0.95
N ILE A 33 -5.46 -2.19 0.11
CA ILE A 33 -4.22 -1.48 0.45
C ILE A 33 -4.42 -0.59 1.68
N LEU A 34 -5.51 0.20 1.70
CA LEU A 34 -5.81 1.12 2.81
C LEU A 34 -6.10 0.36 4.11
N ALA A 35 -6.77 -0.79 4.03
CA ALA A 35 -7.11 -1.60 5.20
C ALA A 35 -5.91 -2.37 5.78
N LEU A 36 -4.97 -2.84 4.95
CA LEU A 36 -3.95 -3.79 5.35
C LEU A 36 -2.53 -3.21 5.48
N ALA A 37 -2.19 -2.18 4.71
CA ALA A 37 -0.82 -1.70 4.61
C ALA A 37 -0.50 -0.63 5.66
N ASP A 38 0.63 -0.79 6.35
CA ASP A 38 1.15 0.24 7.27
C ASP A 38 1.87 1.37 6.50
N ARG A 39 2.50 1.02 5.38
CA ARG A 39 3.21 1.93 4.46
C ARG A 39 2.90 1.56 3.01
N ILE A 40 2.69 2.57 2.17
CA ILE A 40 2.25 2.38 0.79
C ILE A 40 3.25 3.04 -0.14
N LEU A 41 3.87 2.25 -1.01
CA LEU A 41 4.70 2.74 -2.11
C LEU A 41 3.90 2.67 -3.41
N VAL A 42 3.84 3.78 -4.13
CA VAL A 42 3.14 3.84 -5.41
C VAL A 42 4.14 3.75 -6.55
N MET A 43 3.90 2.81 -7.47
CA MET A 43 4.71 2.62 -8.67
C MET A 43 3.94 3.05 -9.92
N HIS A 44 4.60 3.82 -10.78
CA HIS A 44 4.08 4.20 -12.10
C HIS A 44 5.23 4.17 -13.11
N ASP A 45 5.01 3.56 -14.28
CA ASP A 45 6.02 3.38 -15.34
C ASP A 45 7.35 2.78 -14.82
N GLY A 46 7.24 1.70 -14.02
CA GLY A 46 8.38 0.98 -13.47
C GLY A 46 9.20 1.74 -12.42
N ARG A 47 8.73 2.90 -11.94
CA ARG A 47 9.41 3.73 -10.94
C ARG A 47 8.52 3.98 -9.73
N ILE A 48 9.11 4.02 -8.56
CA ILE A 48 8.43 4.47 -7.34
C ILE A 48 8.25 5.98 -7.45
N VAL A 49 7.00 6.44 -7.46
CA VAL A 49 6.64 7.86 -7.65
C VAL A 49 6.18 8.53 -6.37
N GLY A 50 5.96 7.76 -5.30
CA GLY A 50 5.60 8.30 -3.99
C GLY A 50 5.56 7.22 -2.91
N GLU A 51 5.64 7.70 -1.67
CA GLU A 51 5.47 6.92 -0.46
C GLU A 51 4.45 7.64 0.44
N VAL A 52 3.50 6.89 0.99
CA VAL A 52 2.46 7.42 1.88
C VAL A 52 2.35 6.54 3.11
N GLU A 53 2.42 7.17 4.27
CA GLU A 53 2.10 6.55 5.56
C GLU A 53 0.59 6.28 5.63
N GLN A 54 0.17 5.16 6.23
CA GLN A 54 -1.25 4.77 6.29
C GLN A 54 -2.16 5.90 6.82
N ALA A 55 -1.71 6.66 7.80
CA ALA A 55 -2.50 7.76 8.39
C ALA A 55 -2.80 8.92 7.42
N ALA A 56 -1.99 9.10 6.38
CA ALA A 56 -2.16 10.10 5.34
C ALA A 56 -2.70 9.50 4.02
N ALA A 57 -2.90 8.18 3.99
CA ALA A 57 -3.33 7.46 2.81
C ALA A 57 -4.80 7.72 2.52
N THR A 58 -5.06 8.31 1.36
CA THR A 58 -6.41 8.45 0.82
C THR A 58 -6.46 7.83 -0.56
N GLU A 59 -7.60 7.24 -0.91
CA GLU A 59 -7.85 6.66 -2.22
C GLU A 59 -7.52 7.67 -3.34
N ARG A 60 -7.92 8.93 -3.15
CA ARG A 60 -7.63 10.02 -4.08
C ARG A 60 -6.14 10.29 -4.22
N ALA A 61 -5.40 10.41 -3.12
CA ALA A 61 -3.97 10.71 -3.18
C ALA A 61 -3.21 9.58 -3.89
N ILE A 62 -3.52 8.33 -3.54
CA ILE A 62 -2.91 7.15 -4.16
C ILE A 62 -3.29 7.06 -5.63
N GLY A 63 -4.57 7.21 -5.96
CA GLY A 63 -5.06 7.17 -7.34
C GLY A 63 -4.44 8.24 -8.23
N LEU A 64 -4.19 9.46 -7.71
CA LEU A 64 -3.46 10.50 -8.43
C LEU A 64 -2.01 10.08 -8.71
N MET A 65 -1.30 9.51 -7.73
CA MET A 65 0.06 9.01 -7.94
C MET A 65 0.10 7.83 -8.93
N MET A 66 -0.88 6.92 -8.88
CA MET A 66 -1.02 5.81 -9.83
C MET A 66 -1.27 6.30 -11.26
N ALA A 67 -1.93 7.46 -11.42
CA ALA A 67 -2.13 8.12 -12.71
C ALA A 67 -0.93 8.96 -13.18
N GLY A 68 0.19 8.92 -12.46
CA GLY A 68 1.39 9.72 -12.77
C GLY A 68 1.29 11.19 -12.38
N VAL A 69 0.24 11.59 -11.65
CA VAL A 69 0.09 12.94 -11.10
C VAL A 69 0.80 13.00 -9.76
N THR A 70 2.13 13.18 -9.79
CA THR A 70 2.92 13.32 -8.56
C THR A 70 2.85 14.74 -8.01
N GLN A 71 2.46 14.89 -6.75
CA GLN A 71 2.92 16.04 -5.96
C GLN A 71 4.31 15.66 -5.49
N ALA A 72 5.32 16.46 -5.82
CA ALA A 72 6.72 16.20 -5.49
C ALA A 72 6.90 15.97 -3.98
N ALA A 73 6.79 14.71 -3.54
CA ALA A 73 7.15 14.29 -2.20
C ALA A 73 8.62 13.85 -2.26
N SER A 74 9.47 14.76 -1.77
CA SER A 74 10.88 14.54 -1.48
C SER A 74 11.09 13.15 -0.88
N GLY A 75 11.77 12.27 -1.64
CA GLY A 75 12.14 10.95 -1.18
C GLY A 75 13.02 11.04 0.06
N ALA A 76 12.50 10.58 1.20
CA ALA A 76 13.34 10.16 2.31
C ALA A 76 13.70 8.69 2.08
N ALA A 77 14.56 8.44 1.09
CA ALA A 77 15.33 7.21 1.05
C ALA A 77 16.19 7.20 2.32
N ARG A 78 15.80 6.39 3.31
CA ARG A 78 16.66 6.13 4.47
C ARG A 78 17.88 5.35 3.99
N PRO A 79 19.11 5.76 4.33
CA PRO A 79 20.29 4.94 4.06
C PRO A 79 20.21 3.66 4.89
N ALA A 80 20.84 2.62 4.36
CA ALA A 80 20.98 1.29 4.97
C ALA A 80 21.65 1.33 6.35
#